data_AF-A0A8A0RJI6-F1
#
_entry.id   AF-A0A8A0RJI6-F1
#
_cell.length_a   1.000
_cell.length_b   1.000
_cell.length_c   1.000
_cell.angle_alpha   90.00
_cell.angle_beta   90.00
_cell.angle_gamma   90.00
#
_symmetry.space_group_name_H-M   'P 1'
#
loop_
_entity.id
_entity.type
_entity.pdbx_description
1 polymer ?
#
loop_
_entity_poly.entity_id
_entity_poly.type
_entity_poly.pdbx_seq_one_letter_code
_entity_poly.pdbx_strand_id
1 'polypeptide(L)'
;MYMSKQVPKRKRKFKIRHLIIMAVIIYIVSTFVSQQLKINEIKRQQLEVKGKIEAAILEKKELEEEIERLNSDEYIEELARKELGLIKPGDIIYKAVSSPQGTDSEKE
;
A
#
# COMPACT_ATOMS: atom_id res chain seq x y z
N MET A 1 70.18 -23.95 60.68
CA MET A 1 69.86 -24.32 59.29
C MET A 1 68.39 -24.70 59.23
N TYR A 2 67.55 -23.95 58.52
CA TYR A 2 66.50 -24.41 57.59
C TYR A 2 65.80 -23.16 57.03
N MET A 3 65.92 -23.00 55.71
CA MET A 3 65.37 -21.91 54.90
C MET A 3 63.85 -21.98 54.84
N SER A 4 63.19 -20.84 55.06
CA SER A 4 61.78 -20.64 54.75
C SER A 4 61.56 -20.58 53.23
N LYS A 5 60.86 -21.56 52.66
CA LYS A 5 60.44 -21.58 51.26
C LYS A 5 59.28 -20.60 51.03
N GLN A 6 59.44 -19.71 50.07
CA GLN A 6 58.37 -18.83 49.59
C GLN A 6 57.44 -19.56 48.61
N VAL A 7 56.14 -19.27 48.67
CA VAL A 7 55.10 -19.87 47.82
C VAL A 7 54.63 -18.83 46.78
N PRO A 8 54.90 -19.00 45.47
CA PRO A 8 54.48 -18.02 44.48
C PRO A 8 52.99 -18.18 44.14
N LYS A 9 52.13 -17.33 44.70
CA LYS A 9 50.71 -17.22 44.29
C LYS A 9 50.53 -16.12 43.26
N ARG A 10 50.79 -16.40 41.98
CA ARG A 10 50.45 -15.48 40.86
C ARG A 10 49.84 -16.24 39.68
N LYS A 11 48.56 -16.66 39.83
CA LYS A 11 47.75 -17.24 38.73
C LYS A 11 46.33 -16.68 38.60
N ARG A 12 45.92 -15.72 39.45
CA ARG A 12 44.52 -15.21 39.50
C ARG A 12 44.21 -14.14 38.45
N LYS A 13 45.16 -13.25 38.13
CA LYS A 13 44.97 -12.16 37.16
C LYS A 13 44.73 -12.64 35.72
N PHE A 14 45.39 -13.72 35.30
CA PHE A 14 45.15 -14.32 33.98
C PHE A 14 43.73 -14.89 33.87
N LYS A 15 43.22 -15.58 34.90
CA LYS A 15 41.85 -16.13 34.88
C LYS A 15 40.78 -15.04 34.79
N ILE A 16 40.96 -13.92 35.50
CA ILE A 16 40.05 -12.77 35.44
C ILE A 16 40.08 -12.10 34.08
N ARG A 17 41.27 -11.95 33.44
CA ARG A 17 41.37 -11.40 32.08
C ARG A 17 40.58 -12.22 31.07
N HIS A 18 40.68 -13.54 31.11
CA HIS A 18 39.92 -14.42 30.20
C HIS A 18 38.41 -14.38 30.48
N LEU A 19 38.01 -14.26 31.75
CA LEU A 19 36.60 -14.09 32.11
C LEU A 19 36.01 -12.79 31.53
N ILE A 20 36.74 -11.68 31.62
CA ILE A 20 36.30 -10.39 31.04
C ILE A 20 36.20 -10.50 29.51
N ILE A 21 37.18 -11.11 28.85
CA ILE A 21 37.15 -11.31 27.39
C ILE A 21 35.93 -12.17 27.00
N MET A 22 35.67 -13.26 27.73
CA MET A 22 34.48 -14.09 27.51
C MET A 22 33.18 -13.30 27.68
N ALA A 23 33.06 -12.47 28.71
CA ALA A 23 31.88 -11.63 28.92
C ALA A 23 31.67 -10.64 27.77
N VAL A 24 32.75 -10.02 27.25
CA VAL A 24 32.68 -9.12 26.09
C VAL A 24 32.23 -9.88 24.84
N ILE A 25 32.75 -11.08 24.60
CA ILE A 25 32.34 -11.92 23.45
C ILE A 25 30.84 -12.26 23.56
N ILE A 26 30.38 -12.69 24.73
CA ILE A 26 28.96 -13.01 24.95
C ILE A 26 28.09 -11.78 24.71
N TYR A 27 28.51 -10.61 25.18
CA TYR A 27 27.80 -9.35 24.95
C TYR A 27 27.68 -9.04 23.45
N ILE A 28 28.80 -9.13 22.71
CA ILE A 28 28.81 -8.91 21.26
C ILE A 28 27.88 -9.90 20.57
N VAL A 29 28.01 -11.20 20.84
CA VAL A 29 27.17 -12.24 20.23
C VAL A 29 25.69 -11.99 20.52
N SER A 30 25.32 -11.68 21.77
CA SER A 30 23.93 -11.39 22.13
C SER A 30 23.37 -10.19 21.36
N THR A 31 24.19 -9.14 21.20
CA THR A 31 23.83 -7.93 20.45
C THR A 31 23.63 -8.25 18.96
N PHE A 32 24.52 -9.04 18.36
CA PHE A 32 24.41 -9.48 16.98
C PHE A 32 23.15 -10.31 16.74
N VAL A 33 22.81 -11.24 17.64
CA VAL A 33 21.59 -12.05 17.53
C VAL A 33 20.34 -11.17 17.58
N SER A 34 20.26 -10.23 18.54
CA SER A 34 19.12 -9.31 18.63
C SER A 34 19.00 -8.40 17.40
N GLN A 35 20.12 -7.94 16.84
CA GLN A 35 20.12 -7.16 15.61
C GLN A 35 19.67 -7.98 14.40
N GLN A 36 20.08 -9.24 14.30
CA GLN A 36 19.72 -10.12 13.20
C GLN A 36 18.20 -10.38 13.14
N LEU A 37 17.55 -10.54 14.30
CA LEU A 37 16.08 -10.68 14.39
C LEU A 37 15.37 -9.41 13.92
N LYS A 38 15.80 -8.23 14.39
CA LYS A 38 15.24 -6.93 13.97
C LYS A 38 15.39 -6.72 12.47
N ILE A 39 16.55 -7.05 11.89
CA ILE A 39 16.78 -6.93 10.44
C ILE A 39 15.79 -7.81 9.67
N ASN A 40 15.53 -9.04 10.15
CA ASN A 40 14.60 -9.94 9.48
C ASN A 40 13.15 -9.41 9.55
N GLU A 41 12.75 -8.89 10.71
CA GLU A 41 11.44 -8.28 10.90
C GLU A 41 11.25 -7.05 9.99
N ILE A 42 12.23 -6.14 9.96
CA ILE A 42 12.21 -4.96 9.09
C ILE A 42 12.14 -5.36 7.62
N LYS A 43 12.91 -6.38 7.19
CA LYS A 43 12.82 -6.90 5.81
C LYS A 43 11.43 -7.43 5.49
N ARG A 44 10.79 -8.14 6.42
CA ARG A 44 9.43 -8.65 6.23
C ARG A 44 8.42 -7.51 6.09
N GLN A 45 8.52 -6.50 6.95
CA GLN A 45 7.67 -5.30 6.87
C GLN A 45 7.89 -4.54 5.56
N GLN A 46 9.14 -4.41 5.10
CA GLN A 46 9.44 -3.80 3.81
C GLN A 46 8.80 -4.55 2.64
N LEU A 47 8.85 -5.88 2.65
CA LEU A 47 8.20 -6.70 1.61
C LEU A 47 6.68 -6.54 1.63
N GLU A 48 6.07 -6.54 2.82
CA GLU A 48 4.62 -6.34 2.97
C GLU A 48 4.18 -4.97 2.47
N VAL A 49 4.89 -3.90 2.85
CA VAL A 49 4.59 -2.53 2.40
C VAL A 49 4.78 -2.40 0.89
N LYS A 50 5.83 -3.00 0.32
CA LYS A 50 6.02 -3.02 -1.14
C LYS A 50 4.87 -3.72 -1.86
N GLY A 51 4.43 -4.87 -1.36
CA GLY A 51 3.27 -5.57 -1.93
C GLY A 51 1.99 -4.73 -1.87
N LYS A 52 1.77 -3.99 -0.77
CA LYS A 52 0.65 -3.04 -0.64
C LYS A 52 0.73 -1.90 -1.64
N ILE A 53 1.93 -1.36 -1.88
CA ILE A 53 2.15 -0.30 -2.88
C ILE A 53 1.85 -0.83 -4.29
N GLU A 54 2.36 -2.01 -4.63
CA GLU A 54 2.11 -2.62 -5.95
C GLU A 54 0.61 -2.88 -6.18
N ALA A 55 -0.09 -3.41 -5.19
CA ALA A 55 -1.54 -3.59 -5.24
C ALA A 55 -2.28 -2.27 -5.43
N ALA A 56 -1.93 -1.23 -4.68
CA ALA A 56 -2.55 0.09 -4.80
C ALA A 56 -2.26 0.76 -6.15
N ILE A 57 -1.08 0.55 -6.73
CA ILE A 57 -0.76 1.04 -8.08
C ILE A 57 -1.61 0.33 -9.13
N LEU A 58 -1.80 -0.98 -9.00
CA LEU A 58 -2.65 -1.75 -9.91
C LEU A 58 -4.11 -1.29 -9.81
N GLU A 59 -4.65 -1.17 -8.60
CA GLU A 59 -6.00 -0.67 -8.36
C GLU A 59 -6.19 0.74 -8.92
N LYS A 60 -5.21 1.63 -8.71
CA LYS A 60 -5.22 2.97 -9.30
C LYS A 60 -5.31 2.92 -10.82
N LYS A 61 -4.53 2.06 -11.47
CA LYS A 61 -4.50 1.91 -12.93
C LYS A 61 -5.84 1.38 -13.45
N GLU A 62 -6.42 0.39 -12.79
CA GLU A 62 -7.74 -0.14 -13.14
C GLU A 62 -8.83 0.92 -13.01
N LEU A 63 -8.82 1.70 -11.93
CA LEU A 63 -9.74 2.82 -11.73
C LEU A 63 -9.53 3.93 -12.77
N GLU A 64 -8.29 4.24 -13.14
CA GLU A 64 -8.00 5.22 -14.20
C GLU A 64 -8.51 4.75 -15.56
N GLU A 65 -8.35 3.47 -15.90
CA GLU A 65 -8.91 2.89 -17.13
C GLU A 65 -10.45 2.88 -17.12
N GLU A 66 -11.07 2.61 -15.96
CA GLU A 66 -12.52 2.70 -15.79
C GLU A 66 -13.01 4.13 -15.96
N ILE A 67 -12.32 5.10 -15.37
CA ILE A 67 -12.59 6.54 -15.52
C ILE A 67 -12.43 6.95 -16.97
N GLU A 68 -11.41 6.50 -17.69
CA GLU A 68 -11.22 6.82 -19.11
C GLU A 68 -12.32 6.22 -19.97
N ARG A 69 -12.75 4.97 -19.69
CA ARG A 69 -13.89 4.35 -20.37
C ARG A 69 -15.18 5.13 -20.14
N LEU A 70 -15.43 5.54 -18.88
CA LEU A 70 -16.60 6.33 -18.48
C LEU A 70 -16.50 7.80 -18.92
N ASN A 71 -15.32 8.37 -19.13
CA ASN A 71 -15.17 9.74 -19.63
C ASN A 71 -14.90 9.81 -21.13
N SER A 72 -15.06 8.68 -21.83
CA SER A 72 -15.09 8.70 -23.29
C SER A 72 -16.17 9.67 -23.76
N ASP A 73 -15.90 10.38 -24.87
CA ASP A 73 -16.80 11.41 -25.43
C ASP A 73 -18.24 10.90 -25.58
N GLU A 74 -18.41 9.59 -25.78
CA GLU A 74 -19.69 8.90 -25.93
C GLU A 74 -20.53 8.87 -24.63
N TYR A 75 -19.90 8.66 -23.46
CA TYR A 75 -20.60 8.74 -22.17
C TYR A 75 -20.90 10.18 -21.77
N ILE A 76 -19.98 11.11 -22.04
CA ILE A 76 -20.22 12.55 -21.82
C ILE A 76 -21.38 13.03 -22.71
N GLU A 77 -21.42 12.58 -23.96
CA GLU A 77 -22.51 12.86 -24.90
C GLU A 77 -23.84 12.22 -24.45
N GLU A 78 -23.82 10.99 -23.92
CA GLU A 78 -25.00 10.32 -23.38
C GLU A 78 -25.53 11.02 -22.12
N LEU A 79 -24.65 11.42 -21.20
CA LEU A 79 -24.99 12.19 -20.00
C LEU A 79 -25.55 13.57 -20.37
N ALA A 80 -24.94 14.25 -21.33
CA ALA A 80 -25.41 15.53 -21.85
C ALA A 80 -26.81 15.42 -22.49
N ARG A 81 -27.10 14.31 -23.20
CA ARG A 81 -28.45 14.05 -23.73
C ARG A 81 -29.46 13.73 -22.63
N LYS A 82 -29.09 12.89 -21.65
CA LYS A 82 -30.02 12.41 -20.61
C LYS A 82 -30.33 13.46 -19.55
N GLU A 83 -29.31 14.13 -19.02
CA GLU A 83 -29.45 15.03 -17.88
C GLU A 83 -29.65 16.49 -18.32
N LEU A 84 -29.04 16.90 -19.44
CA LEU A 84 -29.07 18.29 -19.90
C LEU A 84 -29.99 18.50 -21.13
N GLY A 85 -30.55 17.42 -21.70
CA GLY A 85 -31.40 17.50 -22.89
C GLY A 85 -30.69 18.08 -24.12
N LEU A 86 -29.36 18.05 -24.15
CA LEU A 86 -28.54 18.65 -25.21
C LEU A 86 -28.65 17.80 -26.48
N ILE A 87 -28.89 18.45 -27.61
CA ILE A 87 -29.01 17.85 -28.94
C ILE A 87 -27.87 18.33 -29.85
N LYS A 88 -27.42 17.48 -30.76
CA LYS A 88 -26.35 17.80 -31.71
C LYS A 88 -26.85 18.77 -32.79
N PRO A 89 -25.95 19.59 -33.36
CA PRO A 89 -26.28 20.40 -34.54
C PRO A 89 -26.70 19.48 -35.70
N GLY A 90 -27.99 19.48 -36.04
CA GLY A 90 -28.58 18.59 -37.04
C GLY A 90 -29.66 17.63 -36.52
N ASP A 91 -29.90 17.56 -35.21
CA ASP A 91 -30.96 16.73 -34.62
C ASP A 91 -32.35 17.30 -34.96
N ILE A 92 -33.25 16.44 -35.48
CA ILE A 92 -34.63 16.80 -35.84
C ILE A 92 -35.55 16.36 -34.70
N ILE A 93 -36.19 17.32 -34.01
CA ILE A 93 -37.13 17.03 -32.92
C ILE A 93 -38.44 16.52 -33.50
N TYR A 94 -38.68 15.21 -33.43
CA TYR A 94 -40.00 14.63 -33.70
C TYR A 94 -40.87 14.75 -32.46
N LYS A 95 -41.70 15.81 -32.42
CA LYS A 95 -42.80 15.86 -31.45
C LYS A 95 -43.83 14.85 -31.94
N ALA A 96 -43.97 13.72 -31.25
CA ALA A 96 -45.07 12.80 -31.47
C ALA A 96 -46.36 13.56 -31.18
N VAL A 97 -46.93 14.20 -32.20
CA VAL A 97 -48.33 14.59 -32.18
C VAL A 97 -49.05 13.26 -32.12
N SER A 98 -49.55 12.90 -30.94
CA SER A 98 -50.66 11.97 -30.82
C SER A 98 -51.79 12.54 -31.68
N SER A 99 -51.79 12.13 -32.94
CA SER A 99 -52.79 12.46 -33.96
C SER A 99 -54.14 11.86 -33.54
N PRO A 100 -55.26 12.29 -34.14
CA PRO A 100 -55.90 13.60 -34.15
C PRO A 100 -57.08 13.62 -33.15
N GLN A 101 -57.40 14.75 -32.50
CA GLN A 101 -58.72 14.86 -31.87
C GLN A 101 -59.78 14.87 -32.98
N GLY A 102 -60.63 13.84 -32.96
CA GLY A 102 -61.71 13.62 -33.90
C GLY A 102 -62.76 14.73 -33.86
N THR A 103 -63.39 14.88 -35.02
CA THR A 103 -64.62 15.60 -35.30
C THR A 103 -65.78 15.12 -34.42
N ASP A 104 -66.49 16.04 -33.78
CA ASP A 104 -67.93 16.33 -33.97
C ASP A 104 -68.67 16.78 -32.70
N SER A 105 -69.60 17.70 -32.94
CA SER A 105 -70.81 18.03 -32.19
C SER A 105 -70.70 18.78 -30.86
N GLU A 106 -70.96 20.09 -30.93
CA GLU A 106 -72.01 20.66 -30.08
C GLU A 106 -72.82 21.68 -30.89
N LYS A 107 -74.08 21.31 -31.15
CA LYS A 107 -75.16 22.22 -31.51
C LYS A 107 -75.56 22.93 -30.21
N GLU A 108 -75.52 24.25 -30.20
CA GLU A 108 -76.60 25.17 -29.80
C GLU A 108 -76.17 26.63 -30.00
#